data_AF-A0A7C6A4H4-F1
#
_entry.id   AF-A0A7C6A4H4-F1
#
_cell.length_a   1.000
_cell.length_b   1.000
_cell.length_c   1.000
_cell.angle_alpha   90.00
_cell.angle_beta   90.00
_cell.angle_gamma   90.00
#
_symmetry.space_group_name_H-M   'P 1'
#
loop_
_entity.id
_entity.type
_entity.pdbx_description
1 polymer ?
#
loop_
_entity_poly.entity_id
_entity_poly.type
_entity_poly.pdbx_seq_one_letter_code
_entity_poly.pdbx_strand_id
1 'polypeptide(L)' 'MNTNCLANFKCPQCGSEDPFRVEAYTMIVLEDSGVEDYGPFEWGDDCYASCVSCGHEGIVRDFTAKEYKA' A
#
# COMPACT_ATOMS: atom_id res chain seq x y z
N MET A 1 7.07 13.49 -10.92
CA MET A 1 7.64 12.76 -9.76
C MET A 1 6.62 12.81 -8.65
N ASN A 2 6.18 11.65 -8.17
CA ASN A 2 5.25 11.56 -7.06
C ASN A 2 6.07 11.63 -5.75
N THR A 3 5.89 12.68 -4.96
CA THR A 3 6.73 13.02 -3.80
C THR A 3 6.13 12.60 -2.44
N ASN A 4 5.17 11.68 -2.44
CA ASN A 4 4.43 11.27 -1.24
C ASN A 4 4.46 9.73 -1.06
N CYS A 5 3.49 9.13 -0.37
CA CYS A 5 3.40 7.68 -0.09
C CYS A 5 3.39 6.75 -1.32
N LEU A 6 3.30 7.30 -2.53
CA LEU A 6 3.34 6.60 -3.82
C LEU A 6 4.63 6.88 -4.62
N ALA A 7 5.63 7.51 -4.02
CA ALA A 7 6.94 7.65 -4.65
C ALA A 7 7.45 6.25 -5.04
N ASN A 8 7.68 6.03 -6.33
CA ASN A 8 8.14 4.77 -6.93
C ASN A 8 7.13 3.61 -7.00
N PHE A 9 5.83 3.85 -6.82
CA PHE A 9 4.79 2.85 -7.10
C PHE A 9 4.41 2.83 -8.59
N LYS A 10 4.47 1.65 -9.21
CA LYS A 10 4.06 1.40 -10.59
C LYS A 10 3.55 -0.02 -10.75
N CYS A 11 2.39 -0.18 -11.38
CA CYS A 11 1.86 -1.49 -11.68
C CYS A 11 2.75 -2.24 -12.68
N PRO A 12 3.26 -3.44 -12.35
CA PRO A 12 4.09 -4.21 -13.28
C PRO A 12 3.30 -4.71 -14.50
N GLN A 13 1.96 -4.79 -14.40
CA GLN A 13 1.10 -5.31 -15.46
C GLN A 13 0.67 -4.25 -16.47
N CYS A 14 0.11 -3.12 -16.02
CA CYS A 14 -0.40 -2.07 -16.91
C CYS A 14 0.45 -0.80 -16.94
N GLY A 15 1.49 -0.71 -16.10
CA GLY A 15 2.35 0.47 -16.00
C GLY A 15 1.71 1.70 -15.35
N SER A 16 0.49 1.57 -14.83
CA SER A 16 -0.22 2.65 -14.13
C SER A 16 0.53 3.09 -12.88
N GLU A 17 0.55 4.41 -12.66
CA GLU A 17 1.00 5.10 -11.44
C GLU A 17 -0.21 5.65 -10.65
N ASP A 18 -1.42 5.16 -10.96
CA ASP A 18 -2.69 5.54 -10.32
C ASP A 18 -2.81 4.91 -8.92
N PRO A 19 -3.87 5.21 -8.14
CA PRO A 19 -4.01 4.68 -6.79
C PRO A 19 -3.95 3.15 -6.71
N PHE A 20 -3.33 2.66 -5.64
CA PHE A 20 -3.29 1.23 -5.29
C PHE A 20 -4.13 1.00 -4.03
N ARG A 21 -4.76 -0.17 -3.94
CA ARG A 21 -5.28 -0.68 -2.68
C ARG A 21 -4.14 -1.39 -1.97
N VAL A 22 -3.91 -1.09 -0.70
CA VAL A 22 -2.83 -1.70 0.09
C VAL A 22 -3.42 -2.14 1.43
N GLU A 23 -3.10 -3.37 1.82
CA GLU A 23 -3.35 -3.85 3.18
C GLU A 23 -2.50 -3.05 4.17
N ALA A 24 -3.14 -2.53 5.21
CA ALA A 24 -2.48 -1.79 6.25
C ALA A 24 -2.93 -2.30 7.62
N TYR A 25 -2.01 -2.26 8.57
CA TYR A 25 -2.20 -2.56 9.97
C TYR A 25 -2.33 -1.25 10.74
N THR A 26 -3.19 -1.23 11.76
CA THR A 26 -3.25 -0.13 12.70
C THR A 26 -3.57 -0.69 14.08
N MET A 27 -3.12 0.02 15.12
CA MET A 27 -3.48 -0.28 16.50
C MET A 27 -4.80 0.38 16.81
N ILE A 28 -5.75 -0.38 17.35
CA ILE A 28 -7.06 0.14 17.71
C ILE A 28 -7.34 -0.03 19.20
N VAL A 29 -8.15 0.87 19.76
CA VAL A 29 -8.81 0.65 21.06
C VAL A 29 -10.13 -0.07 20.79
N LEU A 30 -10.22 -1.31 21.25
CA LEU A 30 -11.41 -2.16 21.13
C LEU A 30 -12.23 -2.08 22.42
N GLU A 31 -13.49 -1.68 22.27
CA GLU A 31 -14.47 -1.63 23.35
C GLU A 31 -15.70 -2.48 23.01
N ASP A 32 -16.54 -2.78 24.00
CA ASP A 32 -17.77 -3.54 23.79
C ASP A 32 -18.76 -2.86 22.82
N SER A 33 -18.65 -1.54 22.64
CA SER A 33 -19.47 -0.75 21.71
C SER A 33 -18.89 -0.67 20.29
N GLY A 34 -17.64 -1.12 20.09
CA GLY A 34 -16.96 -1.07 18.80
C GLY A 34 -15.49 -0.63 18.90
N VAL A 35 -15.07 0.22 17.96
CA VAL A 35 -13.70 0.73 17.86
C VAL A 35 -13.75 2.24 18.03
N GLU A 36 -13.07 2.77 19.06
CA GLU A 36 -13.14 4.20 19.40
C GLU A 36 -11.94 5.00 18.83
N ASP A 37 -10.75 4.40 18.82
CA ASP A 37 -9.52 5.05 18.37
C ASP A 37 -8.70 4.14 17.46
N TYR A 38 -8.01 4.75 16.49
CA TYR A 38 -7.08 4.08 15.60
C TYR A 38 -5.79 4.89 15.52
N GLY A 39 -4.68 4.20 15.76
CA GLY A 39 -3.35 4.73 15.56
C GLY A 39 -3.01 4.95 14.08
N PRO A 40 -1.76 5.36 13.78
CA PRO A 40 -1.30 5.48 12.41
C PRO A 40 -1.45 4.14 11.66
N PHE A 41 -1.80 4.23 10.38
CA PHE A 41 -1.78 3.08 9.48
C PHE A 41 -0.34 2.81 9.04
N GLU A 42 0.09 1.56 9.18
CA GLU A 42 1.37 1.06 8.72
C GLU A 42 1.17 -0.05 7.70
N TRP A 43 2.04 -0.15 6.72
CA TRP A 43 2.08 -1.27 5.77
C TRP A 43 3.53 -1.62 5.47
N GLY A 44 3.77 -2.89 5.21
CA GLY A 44 5.06 -3.47 4.84
C GLY A 44 5.13 -3.86 3.37
N ASP A 45 6.34 -4.19 2.93
CA ASP A 45 6.64 -4.64 1.56
C ASP A 45 5.92 -5.94 1.16
N ASP A 46 5.60 -6.77 2.15
CA ASP A 46 4.93 -8.06 2.03
C ASP A 46 3.41 -7.97 2.21
N CYS A 47 2.87 -6.78 2.52
CA CYS A 47 1.43 -6.56 2.60
C CYS A 47 0.80 -6.69 1.22
N TYR A 48 -0.44 -7.16 1.19
CA TYR A 48 -1.22 -7.25 -0.04
C TYR A 48 -1.36 -5.88 -0.71
N ALA A 49 -1.27 -5.86 -2.03
CA ALA A 49 -1.56 -4.69 -2.84
C ALA A 49 -2.28 -5.06 -4.15
N SER A 50 -3.13 -4.16 -4.63
CA SER A 50 -3.72 -4.28 -5.96
C SER A 50 -3.85 -2.96 -6.71
N CYS A 51 -3.66 -3.04 -8.04
CA CYS A 51 -3.80 -1.92 -8.95
C CYS A 51 -5.28 -1.63 -9.20
N VAL A 52 -5.72 -0.41 -8.88
CA VAL A 52 -7.13 -0.02 -9.10
C VAL A 52 -7.48 0.03 -10.60
N SER A 53 -6.52 0.36 -11.47
CA SER A 53 -6.78 0.52 -12.90
C SER A 53 -6.94 -0.80 -13.67
N CYS A 54 -6.20 -1.86 -13.33
CA CYS A 54 -6.27 -3.13 -14.05
C CYS A 54 -6.63 -4.35 -13.19
N GLY A 55 -6.77 -4.19 -11.88
CA GLY A 55 -7.08 -5.26 -10.96
C GLY A 55 -5.93 -6.24 -10.69
N HIS A 56 -4.70 -5.97 -11.16
CA HIS A 56 -3.55 -6.81 -10.83
C HIS A 56 -3.31 -6.83 -9.33
N GLU A 57 -3.13 -8.03 -8.77
CA GLU A 57 -2.93 -8.28 -7.35
C GLU A 57 -1.52 -8.81 -7.10
N GLY A 58 -0.94 -8.48 -5.94
CA GLY A 58 0.39 -8.90 -5.52
C GLY A 58 0.71 -8.41 -4.11
N ILE A 59 2.00 -8.25 -3.80
CA ILE A 59 2.44 -7.58 -2.56
C ILE A 59 3.00 -6.20 -2.88
N VAL A 60 3.04 -5.29 -1.91
CA VAL A 60 3.56 -3.91 -2.07
C VAL A 60 4.90 -3.86 -2.81
N ARG A 61 5.80 -4.81 -2.54
CA ARG A 61 7.11 -4.90 -3.20
C ARG A 61 7.04 -5.15 -4.71
N ASP A 62 6.00 -5.81 -5.20
CA ASP A 62 5.81 -6.07 -6.64
C ASP A 62 5.43 -4.80 -7.41
N PHE A 63 4.88 -3.82 -6.68
CA PHE A 63 4.45 -2.53 -7.22
C PHE A 63 5.48 -1.42 -6.97
N THR A 64 6.54 -1.66 -6.20
CA THR A 64 7.58 -0.64 -5.92
C THR A 64 8.83 -0.89 -6.75
N ALA A 65 9.24 0.13 -7.53
CA ALA A 65 10.52 0.10 -8.20
C ALA A 65 11.64 0.23 -7.15
N LYS A 66 12.38 -0.86 -6.91
CA LYS A 66 13.54 -0.84 -6.01
C LYS A 66 14.55 0.20 -6.48
N GLU A 67 14.69 1.31 -5.76
CA GLU A 67 15.92 2.12 -5.85
C GLU A 67 17.05 1.32 -5.20
N TYR A 68 17.73 0.51 -5.99
CA TYR A 68 18.98 -0.10 -5.55
C TYR A 68 20.04 1.01 -5.49
N LYS A 69 20.36 1.50 -4.29
CA LYS A 69 21.59 2.26 -4.09
C LYS A 69 22.77 1.29 -4.29
N ALA A 70 23.50 1.52 -5.38
CA ALA A 70 24.81 0.92 -5.63
C ALA A 70 25.85 1.38 -4.61
#